data_AF-A0A327VHY0-F1
#
_entry.id   AF-A0A327VHY0-F1
#
_cell.length_a   1.000
_cell.length_b   1.000
_cell.length_c   1.000
_cell.angle_alpha   90.00
_cell.angle_beta   90.00
_cell.angle_gamma   90.00
#
_symmetry.space_group_name_H-M   'P 1'
#
loop_
_entity.id
_entity.type
_entity.pdbx_description
1 polymer ?
#
loop_
_entity_poly.entity_id
_entity_poly.type
_entity_poly.pdbx_seq_one_letter_code
_entity_poly.pdbx_strand_id
1 'polypeptide(L)'
;MAADGDRDRDDGERDGRDRERERDRDRDRDRNRDRIRDRILEREREREREREREREGARERERERSARGRLDVPRAPRRRLLPEYDPDAFGRLSEEIARFLGTGRFIVWMTVVVTVWIAWNVLLPTPLRFDEYPFIFLTLALSLQASYAAPLILLAQNRQDDRDRVNLEQDRKQNERSIADTEFLTREIAALRTGLGEVATRDWIRSELQELLRELEQPSNAEGAGTRGPRGGGPADGT
;
A
#
# COMPACT_ATOMS: atom_id res chain seq x y z
N MET A 1 30.93 80.90 60.30
CA MET A 1 30.40 80.01 61.36
C MET A 1 29.14 79.38 60.80
N ALA A 2 29.09 78.06 60.83
CA ALA A 2 28.22 77.17 60.06
C ALA A 2 26.73 77.25 60.44
N ALA A 3 25.84 77.04 59.46
CA ALA A 3 24.59 76.25 59.55
C ALA A 3 23.61 76.62 58.41
N ASP A 4 23.86 76.16 57.19
CA ASP A 4 22.81 76.10 56.14
C ASP A 4 23.22 75.09 55.07
N GLY A 5 22.77 73.84 55.21
CA GLY A 5 23.16 72.78 54.27
C GLY A 5 22.63 71.38 54.58
N ASP A 6 21.90 71.20 55.68
CA ASP A 6 21.41 69.88 56.11
C ASP A 6 19.89 69.70 55.92
N ARG A 7 19.18 70.71 55.38
CA ARG A 7 17.76 70.60 55.06
C ARG A 7 17.48 70.08 53.64
N ASP A 8 18.39 70.28 52.70
CA ASP A 8 18.18 69.87 51.30
C ASP A 8 18.51 68.41 51.01
N ARG A 9 19.18 67.69 51.93
CA ARG A 9 19.52 66.26 51.74
C ARG A 9 18.36 65.30 52.06
N ASP A 10 17.49 65.64 53.02
CA ASP A 10 16.44 64.72 53.47
C ASP A 10 15.22 64.70 52.52
N ASP A 11 14.97 65.79 51.79
CA ASP A 11 13.87 65.87 50.82
C ASP A 11 14.15 65.05 49.55
N GLY A 12 15.41 64.99 49.09
CA GLY A 12 15.80 64.18 47.93
C GLY A 12 15.71 62.67 48.16
N GLU A 13 15.89 62.21 49.39
CA GLU A 13 15.90 60.78 49.75
C GLU A 13 14.49 60.20 50.00
N ARG A 14 13.50 61.07 50.31
CA ARG A 14 12.07 60.70 50.34
C ARG A 14 11.48 60.60 48.95
N ASP A 15 11.75 61.58 48.09
CA ASP A 15 11.27 61.64 46.71
C ASP A 15 11.82 60.47 45.85
N GLY A 16 13.06 60.03 46.12
CA GLY A 16 13.63 58.82 45.50
C GLY A 16 12.91 57.52 45.90
N ARG A 17 12.59 57.35 47.19
CA ARG A 17 11.92 56.15 47.71
C ARG A 17 10.45 56.05 47.27
N ASP A 18 9.77 57.17 47.13
CA ASP A 18 8.38 57.19 46.66
C ASP A 18 8.28 56.85 45.17
N ARG A 19 9.21 57.34 44.35
CA ARG A 19 9.30 56.98 42.92
C ARG A 19 9.64 55.50 42.70
N GLU A 20 10.45 54.91 43.56
CA GLU A 20 10.80 53.48 43.46
C GLU A 20 9.61 52.59 43.84
N ARG A 21 8.87 52.97 44.91
CA ARG A 21 7.62 52.30 45.31
C ARG A 21 6.53 52.40 44.24
N GLU A 22 6.49 53.50 43.50
CA GLU A 22 5.52 53.68 42.41
C GLU A 22 5.87 52.79 41.20
N ARG A 23 7.16 52.72 40.83
CA ARG A 23 7.64 51.79 39.77
C ARG A 23 7.41 50.33 40.10
N ASP A 24 7.52 49.95 41.37
CA ASP A 24 7.27 48.56 41.80
C ASP A 24 5.78 48.22 41.76
N ARG A 25 4.90 49.16 42.17
CA ARG A 25 3.45 48.98 42.02
C ARG A 25 3.02 48.88 40.57
N ASP A 26 3.62 49.65 39.67
CA ASP A 26 3.33 49.59 38.25
C ASP A 26 3.79 48.27 37.62
N ARG A 27 5.00 47.79 37.99
CA ARG A 27 5.48 46.46 37.60
C ARG A 27 4.56 45.33 38.08
N ASP A 28 4.01 45.43 39.28
CA ASP A 28 3.07 44.44 39.82
C ASP A 28 1.70 44.49 39.13
N ARG A 29 1.22 45.68 38.78
CA ARG A 29 -0.02 45.85 37.99
C ARG A 29 0.12 45.23 36.61
N ASP A 30 1.24 45.48 35.93
CA ASP A 30 1.50 44.92 34.59
C ASP A 30 1.60 43.40 34.66
N ARG A 31 2.35 42.87 35.63
CA ARG A 31 2.45 41.42 35.83
C ARG A 31 1.10 40.76 36.14
N ASN A 32 0.23 41.44 36.89
CA ASN A 32 -1.12 40.94 37.16
C ASN A 32 -2.01 41.00 35.91
N ARG A 33 -1.88 42.05 35.10
CA ARG A 33 -2.61 42.22 33.85
C ARG A 33 -2.25 41.13 32.84
N ASP A 34 -0.97 40.78 32.73
CA ASP A 34 -0.49 39.72 31.85
C ASP A 34 -1.02 38.35 32.28
N ARG A 35 -1.00 38.04 33.58
CA ARG A 35 -1.59 36.80 34.13
C ARG A 35 -3.09 36.66 33.89
N ILE A 36 -3.82 37.77 33.80
CA ILE A 36 -5.25 37.74 33.48
C ILE A 36 -5.44 37.50 31.98
N ARG A 37 -4.63 38.15 31.15
CA ARG A 37 -4.64 37.98 29.69
C ARG A 37 -4.33 36.53 29.30
N ASP A 38 -3.30 35.93 29.88
CA ASP A 38 -2.90 34.55 29.59
C ASP A 38 -3.99 33.56 29.94
N ARG A 39 -4.65 33.73 31.10
CA ARG A 39 -5.78 32.89 31.51
C ARG A 39 -7.00 33.03 30.59
N ILE A 40 -7.22 34.19 30.00
CA ILE A 40 -8.32 34.39 29.03
C ILE A 40 -7.97 33.67 27.71
N LEU A 41 -6.73 33.82 27.24
CA LEU A 41 -6.27 33.17 26.01
C LEU A 41 -6.26 31.64 26.12
N GLU A 42 -5.87 31.09 27.27
CA GLU A 42 -5.93 29.65 27.52
C GLU A 42 -7.38 29.14 27.48
N ARG A 43 -8.30 29.84 28.14
CA ARG A 43 -9.73 29.49 28.12
C ARG A 43 -10.33 29.57 26.71
N GLU A 44 -9.90 30.54 25.91
CA GLU A 44 -10.34 30.63 24.51
C GLU A 44 -9.80 29.47 23.67
N ARG A 45 -8.51 29.12 23.83
CA ARG A 45 -7.92 27.96 23.15
C ARG A 45 -8.57 26.65 23.55
N GLU A 46 -8.92 26.47 24.81
CA GLU A 46 -9.64 25.29 25.28
C GLU A 46 -11.04 25.21 24.65
N ARG A 47 -11.78 26.32 24.63
CA ARG A 47 -13.09 26.40 23.98
C ARG A 47 -13.01 26.16 22.48
N GLU A 48 -11.97 26.64 21.81
CA GLU A 48 -11.73 26.36 20.39
C GLU A 48 -11.44 24.89 20.15
N ARG A 49 -10.59 24.26 20.97
CA ARG A 49 -10.30 22.82 20.90
C ARG A 49 -11.54 21.97 21.15
N GLU A 50 -12.39 22.36 22.09
CA GLU A 50 -13.67 21.67 22.34
C GLU A 50 -14.60 21.80 21.13
N ARG A 51 -14.74 23.00 20.56
CA ARG A 51 -15.55 23.23 19.35
C ARG A 51 -15.01 22.46 18.14
N GLU A 52 -13.70 22.35 18.00
CA GLU A 52 -13.07 21.55 16.94
C GLU A 52 -13.35 20.06 17.12
N ARG A 53 -13.21 19.54 18.34
CA ARG A 53 -13.54 18.14 18.66
C ARG A 53 -15.02 17.82 18.41
N GLU A 54 -15.91 18.74 18.78
CA GLU A 54 -17.35 18.60 18.49
C GLU A 54 -17.62 18.60 16.98
N ARG A 55 -16.95 19.48 16.22
CA ARG A 55 -17.07 19.54 14.75
C ARG A 55 -16.50 18.29 14.08
N GLU A 56 -15.38 17.77 14.56
CA GLU A 56 -14.80 16.53 14.08
C GLU A 56 -15.70 15.33 14.38
N GLY A 57 -16.21 15.22 15.61
CA GLY A 57 -17.17 14.19 15.99
C GLY A 57 -18.49 14.28 15.19
N ALA A 58 -18.97 15.48 14.88
CA ALA A 58 -20.14 15.67 14.02
C ALA A 58 -19.86 15.22 12.58
N ARG A 59 -18.70 15.58 12.01
CA ARG A 59 -18.27 15.14 10.67
C ARG A 59 -18.09 13.64 10.59
N GLU A 60 -17.57 13.01 11.64
CA GLU A 60 -17.39 11.57 11.71
C GLU A 60 -18.73 10.84 11.79
N ARG A 61 -19.68 11.33 12.60
CA ARG A 61 -21.05 10.81 12.67
C ARG A 61 -21.81 10.97 11.34
N GLU A 62 -21.61 12.08 10.63
CA GLU A 62 -22.14 12.26 9.27
C GLU A 62 -21.52 11.30 8.27
N ARG A 63 -20.19 11.10 8.32
CA ARG A 63 -19.49 10.12 7.48
C ARG A 63 -20.00 8.70 7.74
N GLU A 64 -20.21 8.34 9.00
CA GLU A 64 -20.71 7.02 9.40
C GLU A 64 -22.16 6.81 8.97
N ARG A 65 -23.04 7.83 9.14
CA ARG A 65 -24.41 7.80 8.60
C ARG A 65 -24.44 7.72 7.08
N SER A 66 -23.57 8.47 6.40
CA SER A 66 -23.47 8.45 4.93
C SER A 66 -22.88 7.14 4.42
N ALA A 67 -21.94 6.53 5.15
CA ALA A 67 -21.39 5.21 4.83
C ALA A 67 -22.45 4.11 4.98
N ARG A 68 -23.21 4.13 6.08
CA ARG A 68 -24.32 3.18 6.31
C ARG A 68 -25.47 3.37 5.31
N GLY A 69 -25.77 4.60 4.90
CA GLY A 69 -26.80 4.91 3.89
C GLY A 69 -26.37 4.69 2.43
N ARG A 70 -25.07 4.55 2.14
CA ARG A 70 -24.54 4.38 0.77
C ARG A 70 -24.30 2.94 0.34
N LEU A 71 -24.52 1.97 1.23
CA LEU A 71 -24.34 0.55 0.93
C LEU A 71 -25.55 -0.07 0.20
N ASP A 72 -26.67 0.65 0.07
CA ASP A 72 -27.93 0.08 -0.43
C ASP A 72 -28.50 0.82 -1.67
N VAL A 73 -27.68 1.60 -2.37
CA VAL A 73 -28.10 2.24 -3.63
C VAL A 73 -27.19 1.76 -4.75
N PRO A 74 -27.71 0.99 -5.73
CA PRO A 74 -26.95 0.65 -6.91
C PRO A 74 -26.53 1.96 -7.59
N ARG A 75 -25.22 2.16 -7.68
CA ARG A 75 -24.60 3.37 -8.22
C ARG A 75 -25.00 3.49 -9.69
N ALA A 76 -26.02 4.29 -9.98
CA ALA A 76 -26.43 4.59 -11.34
C ALA A 76 -25.21 5.09 -12.13
N PRO A 77 -24.94 4.56 -13.34
CA PRO A 77 -23.79 4.94 -14.12
C PRO A 77 -23.92 6.43 -14.44
N ARG A 78 -22.99 7.22 -13.89
CA ARG A 78 -22.87 8.65 -14.15
C ARG A 78 -22.67 8.78 -15.66
N ARG A 79 -23.69 9.20 -16.40
CA ARG A 79 -23.56 9.54 -17.83
C ARG A 79 -22.47 10.61 -17.93
N ARG A 80 -21.28 10.19 -18.35
CA ARG A 80 -20.18 11.08 -18.67
C ARG A 80 -20.54 11.69 -20.02
N LEU A 81 -20.61 13.02 -20.05
CA LEU A 81 -20.77 13.83 -21.28
C LEU A 81 -19.43 14.06 -21.99
N LEU A 82 -18.37 13.36 -21.58
CA LEU A 82 -17.14 13.29 -22.33
C LEU A 82 -17.33 12.24 -23.42
N PRO A 83 -16.90 12.48 -24.67
CA PRO A 83 -16.78 11.41 -25.65
C PRO A 83 -16.02 10.27 -24.99
N GLU A 84 -16.70 9.14 -24.80
CA GLU A 84 -16.07 7.92 -24.32
C GLU A 84 -15.05 7.55 -25.40
N TYR A 85 -13.79 7.88 -25.18
CA TYR A 85 -12.70 7.41 -26.04
C TYR A 85 -12.69 5.89 -25.86
N ASP A 86 -13.36 5.19 -26.78
CA ASP A 86 -13.58 3.75 -26.72
C ASP A 86 -12.24 3.02 -26.70
N PRO A 87 -11.77 2.57 -25.52
CA PRO A 87 -10.45 1.98 -25.38
C PRO A 87 -10.36 0.62 -26.06
N ASP A 88 -11.51 0.00 -26.34
CA ASP A 88 -11.59 -1.32 -26.96
C ASP A 88 -11.41 -1.24 -28.48
N ALA A 89 -11.94 -0.20 -29.12
CA ALA A 89 -11.71 0.05 -30.55
C ALA A 89 -10.23 0.34 -30.85
N PHE A 90 -9.60 1.17 -30.01
CA PHE A 90 -8.17 1.49 -30.16
C PHE A 90 -7.27 0.30 -29.79
N GLY A 91 -7.66 -0.50 -28.79
CA GLY A 91 -6.94 -1.72 -28.41
C GLY A 91 -6.87 -2.76 -29.53
N ARG A 92 -7.98 -2.97 -30.24
CA ARG A 92 -8.03 -3.85 -31.43
C ARG A 92 -7.17 -3.32 -32.58
N LEU A 93 -7.21 -2.00 -32.83
CA LEU A 93 -6.39 -1.35 -33.84
C LEU A 93 -4.89 -1.47 -33.51
N SER A 94 -4.49 -1.27 -32.25
CA SER A 94 -3.11 -1.43 -31.81
C SER A 94 -2.61 -2.87 -31.94
N GLU A 95 -3.44 -3.86 -31.65
CA GLU A 95 -3.07 -5.27 -31.80
C GLU A 95 -2.95 -5.70 -33.27
N GLU A 96 -3.73 -5.10 -34.15
CA GLU A 96 -3.58 -5.28 -35.60
C GLU A 96 -2.30 -4.60 -36.12
N ILE A 97 -2.02 -3.37 -35.69
CA ILE A 97 -0.79 -2.62 -36.02
C ILE A 97 0.45 -3.36 -35.50
N ALA A 98 0.42 -3.88 -34.28
CA ALA A 98 1.55 -4.63 -33.70
C ALA A 98 1.87 -5.91 -34.49
N ARG A 99 0.84 -6.68 -34.88
CA ARG A 99 1.01 -7.86 -35.74
C ARG A 99 1.48 -7.48 -37.15
N PHE A 100 1.06 -6.32 -37.64
CA PHE A 100 1.45 -5.80 -38.96
C PHE A 100 2.91 -5.35 -39.01
N LEU A 101 3.41 -4.66 -37.97
CA LEU A 101 4.81 -4.23 -37.87
C LEU A 101 5.77 -5.39 -37.56
N GLY A 102 5.36 -6.37 -36.74
CA GLY A 102 6.24 -7.47 -36.31
C GLY A 102 6.55 -8.53 -37.38
N THR A 103 5.71 -8.66 -38.41
CA THR A 103 5.80 -9.79 -39.38
C THR A 103 6.70 -9.47 -40.59
N GLY A 104 7.35 -8.29 -40.65
CA GLY A 104 8.18 -7.87 -41.80
C GLY A 104 7.41 -7.57 -43.10
N ARG A 105 6.11 -7.91 -43.15
CA ARG A 105 5.22 -7.72 -44.31
C ARG A 105 4.98 -6.25 -44.65
N PHE A 106 5.10 -5.34 -43.69
CA PHE A 106 5.06 -3.90 -43.92
C PHE A 106 6.17 -3.43 -44.84
N ILE A 107 7.41 -3.90 -44.61
CA ILE A 107 8.57 -3.52 -45.43
C ILE A 107 8.37 -3.98 -46.86
N VAL A 108 7.92 -5.22 -47.06
CA VAL A 108 7.63 -5.77 -48.40
C VAL A 108 6.59 -4.92 -49.12
N TRP A 109 5.49 -4.55 -48.46
CA TRP A 109 4.46 -3.72 -49.06
C TRP A 109 4.95 -2.32 -49.41
N MET A 110 5.71 -1.68 -48.51
CA MET A 110 6.32 -0.37 -48.76
C MET A 110 7.28 -0.40 -49.94
N THR A 111 8.12 -1.44 -50.07
CA THR A 111 9.01 -1.61 -51.22
C THR A 111 8.22 -1.77 -52.51
N VAL A 112 7.16 -2.58 -52.51
CA VAL A 112 6.30 -2.75 -53.70
C VAL A 112 5.68 -1.42 -54.14
N VAL A 113 5.15 -0.62 -53.21
CA VAL A 113 4.57 0.70 -53.53
C VAL A 113 5.61 1.62 -54.16
N VAL A 114 6.82 1.71 -53.59
CA VAL A 114 7.92 2.52 -54.13
C VAL A 114 8.34 2.01 -55.51
N THR A 115 8.49 0.70 -55.69
CA THR A 115 8.85 0.10 -56.98
C THR A 115 7.79 0.36 -58.04
N VAL A 116 6.50 0.24 -57.71
CA VAL A 116 5.39 0.52 -58.63
C VAL A 116 5.37 2.00 -59.00
N TRP A 117 5.63 2.92 -58.06
CA TRP A 117 5.72 4.35 -58.33
C TRP A 117 6.85 4.69 -59.30
N ILE A 118 8.04 4.12 -59.07
CA ILE A 118 9.19 4.30 -59.96
C ILE A 118 8.88 3.70 -61.33
N ALA A 119 8.35 2.48 -61.39
CA ALA A 119 8.00 1.81 -62.64
C ALA A 119 6.97 2.61 -63.44
N TRP A 120 5.94 3.17 -62.79
CA TRP A 120 4.96 4.05 -63.43
C TRP A 120 5.63 5.26 -64.08
N ASN A 121 6.50 5.96 -63.34
CA ASN A 121 7.13 7.18 -63.85
C ASN A 121 8.23 6.93 -64.89
N VAL A 122 8.88 5.74 -64.87
CA VAL A 122 9.92 5.37 -65.83
C VAL A 122 9.33 4.77 -67.12
N LEU A 123 8.31 3.93 -67.00
CA LEU A 123 7.75 3.19 -68.15
C LEU A 123 6.74 4.01 -68.96
N LEU A 124 6.14 5.05 -68.38
CA LEU A 124 5.18 5.89 -69.12
C LEU A 124 5.87 6.93 -70.02
N PRO A 125 5.26 7.24 -71.20
CA PRO A 125 5.74 8.29 -72.10
C PRO A 125 5.78 9.66 -71.40
N THR A 126 6.73 10.52 -71.81
CA THR A 126 6.98 11.88 -71.28
C THR A 126 5.74 12.71 -70.94
N PRO A 127 4.65 12.74 -71.75
CA PRO A 127 3.45 13.53 -71.40
C PRO A 127 2.61 12.99 -70.22
N LEU A 128 2.84 11.74 -69.77
CA LEU A 128 2.11 11.11 -68.65
C LEU A 128 2.99 10.88 -67.42
N ARG A 129 4.25 11.32 -67.46
CA ARG A 129 5.15 11.27 -66.30
C ARG A 129 4.71 12.31 -65.29
N PHE A 130 4.22 11.85 -64.14
CA PHE A 130 3.81 12.74 -63.04
C PHE A 130 5.02 13.21 -62.22
N ASP A 131 6.08 12.41 -62.13
CA ASP A 131 7.24 12.63 -61.26
C ASP A 131 8.54 12.19 -61.98
N GLU A 132 9.18 13.12 -62.69
CA GLU A 132 10.44 12.86 -63.41
C GLU A 132 11.65 12.92 -62.46
N TYR A 133 12.78 12.28 -62.82
CA TYR A 133 13.99 12.25 -61.98
C TYR A 133 14.38 13.70 -61.59
N PRO A 134 14.43 14.07 -60.29
CA PRO A 134 14.76 13.24 -59.11
C PRO A 134 13.60 12.77 -58.21
N PHE A 135 12.38 12.55 -58.72
CA PHE A 135 11.21 12.06 -57.97
C PHE A 135 10.84 12.94 -56.74
N ILE A 136 10.53 14.20 -57.00
CA ILE A 136 10.22 15.20 -55.96
C ILE A 136 8.95 14.84 -55.21
N PHE A 137 7.92 14.33 -55.90
CA PHE A 137 6.66 13.96 -55.24
C PHE A 137 6.84 12.75 -54.32
N LEU A 138 7.58 11.74 -54.76
CA LEU A 138 7.92 10.60 -53.90
C LEU A 138 8.67 11.05 -52.65
N THR A 139 9.64 11.94 -52.81
CA THR A 139 10.45 12.47 -51.69
C THR A 139 9.62 13.30 -50.72
N LEU A 140 8.72 14.15 -51.22
CA LEU A 140 7.79 14.92 -50.41
C LEU A 140 6.82 13.99 -49.64
N ALA A 141 6.31 12.95 -50.30
CA ALA A 141 5.44 11.98 -49.66
C ALA A 141 6.16 11.20 -48.54
N LEU A 142 7.40 10.74 -48.78
CA LEU A 142 8.20 10.02 -47.79
C LEU A 142 8.60 10.91 -46.60
N SER A 143 8.94 12.19 -46.84
CA SER A 143 9.25 13.12 -45.75
C SER A 143 8.02 13.44 -44.89
N LEU A 144 6.86 13.62 -45.52
CA LEU A 144 5.59 13.74 -44.80
C LEU A 144 5.26 12.46 -44.02
N GLN A 145 5.50 11.28 -44.62
CA GLN A 145 5.27 9.99 -43.98
C GLN A 145 6.05 9.88 -42.67
N ALA A 146 7.34 10.19 -42.70
CA ALA A 146 8.19 10.18 -41.52
C ALA A 146 7.69 11.17 -40.44
N SER A 147 7.25 12.36 -40.86
CA SER A 147 6.77 13.41 -39.94
C SER A 147 5.48 13.02 -39.22
N TYR A 148 4.51 12.40 -39.90
CA TYR A 148 3.26 11.96 -39.25
C TYR A 148 3.40 10.63 -38.48
N ALA A 149 4.40 9.81 -38.82
CA ALA A 149 4.64 8.56 -38.12
C ALA A 149 4.99 8.79 -36.64
N ALA A 150 5.80 9.81 -36.33
CA ALA A 150 6.21 10.14 -34.96
C ALA A 150 5.03 10.34 -33.98
N PRO A 151 4.04 11.21 -34.25
CA PRO A 151 2.89 11.39 -33.35
C PRO A 151 2.00 10.14 -33.28
N LEU A 152 1.86 9.37 -34.37
CA LEU A 152 1.05 8.15 -34.37
C LEU A 152 1.70 7.05 -33.50
N ILE A 153 3.02 6.94 -33.56
CA ILE A 153 3.82 6.06 -32.68
C ILE A 153 3.72 6.52 -31.23
N LEU A 154 3.81 7.83 -30.96
CA LEU A 154 3.69 8.39 -29.60
C LEU A 154 2.32 8.09 -28.97
N LEU A 155 1.24 8.14 -29.75
CA LEU A 155 -0.09 7.75 -29.26
C LEU A 155 -0.20 6.24 -28.99
N ALA A 156 0.46 5.41 -29.80
CA ALA A 156 0.51 3.97 -29.57
C ALA A 156 1.34 3.63 -28.32
N GLN A 157 2.45 4.33 -28.08
CA GLN A 157 3.35 4.12 -26.94
C GLN A 157 2.73 4.54 -25.60
N ASN A 158 2.07 5.70 -25.51
CA ASN A 158 1.43 6.17 -24.27
C ASN A 158 0.48 5.14 -23.64
N ARG A 159 -0.23 4.36 -24.48
CA ARG A 159 -1.14 3.31 -23.98
C ARG A 159 -0.44 2.01 -23.60
N GLN A 160 0.72 1.73 -24.19
CA GLN A 160 1.53 0.58 -23.81
C GLN A 160 2.14 0.83 -22.42
N ASP A 161 2.64 2.04 -22.19
CA ASP A 161 3.16 2.48 -20.89
C ASP A 161 2.08 2.46 -19.78
N ASP A 162 0.84 2.85 -20.10
CA ASP A 162 -0.29 2.79 -19.16
C ASP A 162 -0.67 1.33 -18.80
N ARG A 163 -0.69 0.41 -19.77
CA ARG A 163 -0.92 -1.02 -19.50
C ARG A 163 0.22 -1.63 -18.69
N ASP A 164 1.45 -1.32 -19.06
CA ASP A 164 2.64 -1.81 -18.36
C ASP A 164 2.64 -1.31 -16.92
N ARG A 165 2.23 -0.07 -16.67
CA ARG A 165 2.06 0.47 -15.31
C ARG A 165 1.02 -0.31 -14.49
N VAL A 166 -0.14 -0.62 -15.06
CA VAL A 166 -1.20 -1.38 -14.36
C VAL A 166 -0.73 -2.80 -14.05
N ASN A 167 -0.09 -3.48 -15.01
CA ASN A 167 0.49 -4.80 -14.80
C ASN A 167 1.54 -4.78 -13.67
N LEU A 168 2.40 -3.76 -13.65
CA LEU A 168 3.45 -3.62 -12.65
C LEU A 168 2.90 -3.31 -11.26
N GLU A 169 1.80 -2.54 -11.16
CA GLU A 169 1.07 -2.33 -9.90
C GLU A 169 0.38 -3.62 -9.42
N GLN A 170 -0.16 -4.43 -10.32
CA GLN A 170 -0.77 -5.71 -9.98
C GLN A 170 0.26 -6.74 -9.53
N ASP A 171 1.41 -6.81 -10.20
CA ASP A 171 2.52 -7.69 -9.83
C ASP A 171 3.10 -7.33 -8.46
N ARG A 172 3.21 -6.03 -8.15
CA ARG A 172 3.60 -5.59 -6.80
C ARG A 172 2.64 -6.11 -5.73
N LYS A 173 1.32 -5.97 -5.93
CA LYS A 173 0.30 -6.48 -4.99
C LYS A 173 0.33 -8.00 -4.87
N GLN A 174 0.56 -8.72 -5.98
CA GLN A 174 0.72 -10.17 -5.95
C GLN A 174 1.97 -10.58 -5.18
N ASN A 175 3.09 -9.89 -5.38
CA ASN A 175 4.33 -10.16 -4.68
C ASN A 175 4.23 -9.90 -3.18
N GLU A 176 3.57 -8.80 -2.76
CA GLU A 176 3.27 -8.52 -1.36
C GLU A 176 2.43 -9.64 -0.71
N ARG A 177 1.42 -10.15 -1.43
CA ARG A 177 0.62 -11.30 -0.96
C ARG A 177 1.44 -12.58 -0.88
N SER A 178 2.27 -12.86 -1.89
CA SER A 178 3.15 -14.03 -1.93
C SER A 178 4.16 -14.04 -0.77
N ILE A 179 4.72 -12.87 -0.43
CA ILE A 179 5.59 -12.71 0.73
C ILE A 179 4.80 -13.00 2.03
N ALA A 180 3.60 -12.44 2.17
CA ALA A 180 2.75 -12.69 3.34
C ALA A 180 2.36 -14.16 3.49
N ASP A 181 2.01 -14.84 2.38
CA ASP A 181 1.69 -16.26 2.38
C ASP A 181 2.91 -17.11 2.74
N THR A 182 4.10 -16.73 2.26
CA THR A 182 5.36 -17.41 2.60
C THR A 182 5.72 -17.23 4.07
N GLU A 183 5.55 -16.02 4.62
CA GLU A 183 5.75 -15.75 6.04
C GLU A 183 4.75 -16.52 6.91
N PHE A 184 3.49 -16.59 6.48
CA PHE A 184 2.45 -17.37 7.15
C PHE A 184 2.80 -18.86 7.15
N LEU A 185 3.10 -19.45 5.98
CA LEU A 185 3.51 -20.84 5.86
C LEU A 185 4.76 -21.16 6.68
N THR A 186 5.74 -20.26 6.70
CA THR A 186 6.97 -20.44 7.50
C THR A 186 6.66 -20.45 8.99
N ARG A 187 5.78 -19.56 9.45
CA ARG A 187 5.33 -19.52 10.86
C ARG A 187 4.51 -20.75 11.21
N GLU A 188 3.63 -21.19 10.33
CA GLU A 188 2.80 -22.38 10.53
C GLU A 188 3.67 -23.65 10.59
N ILE A 189 4.66 -23.77 9.70
CA ILE A 189 5.64 -24.88 9.72
C ILE A 189 6.48 -24.84 11.00
N ALA A 190 6.88 -23.66 11.47
CA ALA A 190 7.60 -23.52 12.73
C ALA A 190 6.73 -23.93 13.93
N ALA A 191 5.45 -23.52 13.95
CA ALA A 191 4.50 -23.92 14.98
C ALA A 191 4.21 -25.42 14.96
N LEU A 192 4.01 -26.02 13.77
CA LEU A 192 3.87 -27.46 13.58
C LEU A 192 5.11 -28.21 14.04
N ARG A 193 6.31 -27.71 13.73
CA ARG A 193 7.58 -28.30 14.19
C ARG A 193 7.70 -28.26 15.71
N THR A 194 7.33 -27.17 16.36
CA THR A 194 7.35 -27.06 17.83
C THR A 194 6.31 -27.99 18.46
N GLY A 195 5.08 -28.02 17.94
CA GLY A 195 4.03 -28.93 18.42
C GLY A 195 4.37 -30.42 18.22
N LEU A 196 4.97 -30.79 17.10
CA LEU A 196 5.48 -32.16 16.87
C LEU A 196 6.72 -32.48 17.71
N GLY A 197 7.57 -31.48 17.97
CA GLY A 197 8.77 -31.59 18.78
C GLY A 197 8.51 -31.70 20.28
N GLU A 198 7.44 -31.07 20.78
CA GLU A 198 7.04 -31.11 22.19
C GLU A 198 6.22 -32.37 22.54
N VAL A 199 5.52 -33.00 21.59
CA VAL A 199 4.54 -34.03 21.95
C VAL A 199 4.99 -35.48 21.77
N ALA A 200 5.80 -35.91 20.79
CA ALA A 200 5.75 -37.37 20.53
C ALA A 200 6.91 -38.12 19.87
N THR A 201 8.06 -37.57 19.50
CA THR A 201 8.96 -38.38 18.63
C THR A 201 9.92 -39.31 19.36
N ARG A 202 10.33 -39.02 20.60
CA ARG A 202 11.32 -39.88 21.28
C ARG A 202 10.70 -40.75 22.36
N ASP A 203 10.04 -40.16 23.35
CA ASP A 203 9.54 -40.93 24.48
C ASP A 203 8.23 -41.66 24.13
N TRP A 204 7.36 -41.05 23.31
CA TRP A 204 6.13 -41.70 22.84
C TRP A 204 6.39 -42.80 21.79
N ILE A 205 7.23 -42.55 20.77
CA ILE A 205 7.62 -43.63 19.82
C ILE A 205 8.31 -44.78 20.58
N ARG A 206 9.11 -44.48 21.60
CA ARG A 206 9.78 -45.51 22.40
C ARG A 206 8.81 -46.29 23.27
N SER A 207 7.81 -45.64 23.89
CA SER A 207 6.79 -46.35 24.66
C SER A 207 5.91 -47.20 23.75
N GLU A 208 5.51 -46.71 22.58
CA GLU A 208 4.67 -47.45 21.64
C GLU A 208 5.40 -48.66 21.06
N LEU A 209 6.69 -48.51 20.70
CA LEU A 209 7.52 -49.63 20.28
C LEU A 209 7.70 -50.65 21.40
N GLN A 210 7.87 -50.22 22.66
CA GLN A 210 7.99 -51.14 23.80
C GLN A 210 6.68 -51.85 24.14
N GLU A 211 5.55 -51.18 23.97
CA GLU A 211 4.22 -51.75 24.17
C GLU A 211 3.92 -52.81 23.10
N LEU A 212 4.16 -52.50 21.83
CA LEU A 212 4.06 -53.46 20.72
C LEU A 212 5.03 -54.64 20.88
N LEU A 213 6.26 -54.41 21.33
CA LEU A 213 7.22 -55.48 21.65
C LEU A 213 6.74 -56.37 22.79
N ARG A 214 6.18 -55.78 23.87
CA ARG A 214 5.61 -56.52 25.00
C ARG A 214 4.41 -57.36 24.60
N GLU A 215 3.56 -56.83 23.72
CA GLU A 215 2.39 -57.53 23.20
C GLU A 215 2.81 -58.74 22.34
N LEU A 216 3.92 -58.63 21.59
CA LEU A 216 4.50 -59.75 20.83
C LEU A 216 5.28 -60.75 21.70
N GLU A 217 5.78 -60.36 22.87
CA GLU A 217 6.43 -61.26 23.85
C GLU A 217 5.41 -62.06 24.69
N GLN A 218 4.26 -61.47 24.98
CA GLN A 218 3.19 -62.06 25.80
C GLN A 218 2.46 -63.30 25.26
N PRO A 219 2.48 -63.70 23.97
CA PRO A 219 1.80 -64.92 23.52
C PRO A 219 2.51 -66.22 23.94
N SER A 220 3.64 -66.18 24.65
CA SER A 220 4.42 -67.40 24.98
C SER A 220 4.41 -67.83 26.45
N ASN A 221 3.94 -66.99 27.38
CA ASN A 221 4.06 -67.27 28.83
C ASN A 221 2.73 -67.52 29.55
N ALA A 222 1.59 -67.43 28.85
CA ALA A 222 0.27 -67.71 29.41
C ALA A 222 -0.16 -69.19 29.34
N GLU A 223 0.60 -70.06 28.66
CA GLU A 223 0.32 -71.51 28.58
C GLU A 223 0.91 -72.33 29.76
N GLY A 224 1.60 -71.72 30.73
CA GLY A 224 2.37 -72.44 31.75
C GLY A 224 1.81 -72.54 33.18
N ALA A 225 0.75 -71.81 33.55
CA ALA A 225 0.41 -71.63 34.97
C ALA A 225 -1.05 -71.94 35.30
N GLY A 226 -1.43 -73.21 35.18
CA GLY A 226 -2.66 -73.72 35.77
C GLY A 226 -2.46 -75.16 36.24
N THR A 227 -2.18 -75.36 37.54
CA THR A 227 -2.72 -76.44 38.41
C THR A 227 -1.95 -76.48 39.73
N ARG A 228 -2.56 -75.99 40.82
CA ARG A 228 -2.60 -76.62 42.17
C ARG A 228 -3.29 -75.69 43.18
N GLY A 229 -4.55 -75.99 43.49
CA GLY A 229 -5.27 -75.38 44.60
C GLY A 229 -5.09 -76.20 45.90
N PRO A 230 -5.19 -75.59 47.09
CA PRO A 230 -5.35 -76.33 48.33
C PRO A 230 -6.84 -76.31 48.77
N ARG A 231 -7.42 -77.50 48.94
CA ARG A 231 -8.69 -77.69 49.67
C ARG A 231 -8.38 -78.01 51.13
N GLY A 232 -9.01 -77.28 52.04
CA GLY A 232 -8.85 -77.42 53.49
C GLY A 232 -9.83 -78.37 54.18
N GLY A 233 -9.72 -78.38 55.52
CA GLY A 233 -10.66 -78.93 56.51
C GLY A 233 -10.41 -80.41 56.85
N GLY A 234 -10.30 -80.87 58.10
CA GLY A 234 -10.52 -80.29 59.44
C GLY A 234 -9.99 -81.28 60.51
N PRO A 235 -10.21 -81.04 61.82
CA PRO A 235 -9.49 -81.67 62.94
C PRO A 235 -10.28 -82.76 63.68
N ALA A 236 -9.56 -83.65 64.40
CA ALA A 236 -9.95 -84.60 65.47
C ALA A 236 -8.99 -85.81 65.38
N ASP A 237 -8.56 -86.55 66.38
CA ASP A 237 -8.67 -86.65 67.85
C ASP A 237 -7.67 -87.81 68.17
N GLY A 238 -6.82 -87.74 69.19
CA GLY A 238 -7.04 -88.55 70.39
C GLY A 238 -6.21 -89.86 70.43
N THR A 239 -5.51 -90.03 71.58
CA THR A 239 -4.72 -91.19 72.08
C THR A 239 -3.30 -91.39 71.57
#